data_AF-A0A485KJT9-F1
#
_entry.id   AF-A0A485KJT9-F1
#
_cell.length_a   1.000
_cell.length_b   1.000
_cell.length_c   1.000
_cell.angle_alpha   90.00
_cell.angle_beta   90.00
_cell.angle_gamma   90.00
#
_symmetry.space_group_name_H-M   'P 1'
#
loop_
_entity.id
_entity.type
_entity.pdbx_description
1 polymer ?
#
loop_
_entity_poly.entity_id
_entity_poly.type
_entity_poly.pdbx_seq_one_letter_code
_entity_poly.pdbx_strand_id
1 'polypeptide(L)'
;MSCSTYQRSFNTVLLAIITSLMALDCLRQSLLLFLHEYTSFAAAAPYTHSQEHDDEEIMLTSIVIQSHDPKPISQQCPQPTPPQAPSTPKKRTPDEGDSDTDCGSELSDWENWGDEDIVEDDSCPAAIASADCRAVPVKTSFSLTVSDYLCPCGQCPQYFVIRDRVSKCCVPPPSREAVCRILQAFSTYNEAMGFQSNMIPKAQKCLLQCRGDVDAAFETFIGLVQAA
;
A
#
# COMPACT_ATOMS: atom_id res chain seq x y z
N MET A 1 -19.65 -45.96 -2.51
CA MET A 1 -19.83 -44.60 -1.95
C MET A 1 -18.51 -43.91 -1.55
N SER A 2 -17.33 -44.32 -2.05
CA SER A 2 -16.05 -43.91 -1.45
C SER A 2 -15.24 -42.86 -2.23
N CYS A 3 -15.70 -42.42 -3.41
CA CYS A 3 -14.91 -41.54 -4.28
C CYS A 3 -15.06 -40.04 -3.93
N SER A 4 -16.22 -39.62 -3.42
CA SER A 4 -16.53 -38.21 -3.14
C SER A 4 -15.76 -37.64 -1.93
N THR A 5 -15.52 -38.46 -0.91
CA THR A 5 -14.84 -38.01 0.31
C THR A 5 -13.34 -37.78 0.09
N TYR A 6 -12.71 -38.60 -0.76
CA TYR A 6 -11.29 -38.48 -1.10
C TYR A 6 -10.99 -37.24 -1.95
N GLN A 7 -11.90 -36.91 -2.88
CA GLN A 7 -11.81 -35.69 -3.68
C GLN A 7 -11.83 -34.42 -2.80
N ARG A 8 -12.68 -34.40 -1.77
CA ARG A 8 -12.77 -33.26 -0.84
C ARG A 8 -11.53 -33.11 0.03
N SER A 9 -11.00 -34.20 0.59
CA SER A 9 -9.78 -34.12 1.41
C SER A 9 -8.57 -33.66 0.60
N PHE A 10 -8.43 -34.15 -0.64
CA PHE A 10 -7.37 -33.72 -1.54
C PHE A 10 -7.43 -32.22 -1.84
N ASN A 11 -8.61 -31.70 -2.17
CA ASN A 11 -8.78 -30.26 -2.46
C ASN A 11 -8.45 -29.38 -1.24
N THR A 12 -8.83 -29.79 -0.03
CA THR A 12 -8.51 -29.05 1.20
C THR A 12 -7.00 -29.01 1.45
N VAL A 13 -6.31 -30.15 1.30
CA VAL A 13 -4.85 -30.21 1.49
C VAL A 13 -4.14 -29.38 0.43
N LEU A 14 -4.58 -29.45 -0.83
CA LEU A 14 -4.00 -28.66 -1.92
C LEU A 14 -4.16 -27.15 -1.68
N LEU A 15 -5.34 -26.70 -1.24
CA LEU A 15 -5.56 -25.30 -0.88
C LEU A 15 -4.68 -24.85 0.29
N ALA A 16 -4.49 -25.70 1.31
CA ALA A 16 -3.60 -25.40 2.43
C ALA A 16 -2.13 -25.26 1.99
N ILE A 17 -1.66 -26.13 1.08
CA ILE A 17 -0.32 -26.06 0.50
C ILE A 17 -0.16 -24.77 -0.31
N ILE A 18 -1.10 -24.45 -1.21
CA ILE A 18 -1.05 -23.23 -2.01
C ILE A 18 -1.03 -21.99 -1.10
N THR A 19 -1.87 -21.95 -0.07
CA THR A 19 -1.90 -20.85 0.89
C THR A 19 -0.56 -20.70 1.63
N SER A 20 0.06 -21.83 1.99
CA SER A 20 1.37 -21.85 2.65
C SER A 20 2.49 -21.38 1.73
N LEU A 21 2.47 -21.77 0.45
CA LEU A 21 3.43 -21.30 -0.55
C LEU A 21 3.30 -19.80 -0.80
N MET A 22 2.08 -19.29 -0.92
CA MET A 22 1.84 -17.84 -1.06
C MET A 22 2.33 -17.06 0.18
N ALA A 23 2.19 -17.63 1.38
CA ALA A 23 2.72 -17.03 2.60
C ALA A 23 4.26 -17.05 2.63
N LEU A 24 4.90 -18.14 2.16
CA LEU A 24 6.35 -18.24 2.06
C LEU A 24 6.94 -17.29 1.01
N ASP A 25 6.31 -17.19 -0.16
CA ASP A 25 6.70 -16.23 -1.19
C ASP A 25 6.56 -14.80 -0.67
N CYS A 26 5.55 -14.56 0.16
CA CYS A 26 5.46 -13.27 0.81
C CYS A 26 6.61 -13.01 1.79
N LEU A 27 6.87 -13.97 2.69
CA LEU A 27 7.95 -13.84 3.67
C LEU A 27 9.28 -13.60 2.95
N ARG A 28 9.51 -14.29 1.84
CA ARG A 28 10.67 -14.10 0.98
C ARG A 28 10.73 -12.69 0.38
N GLN A 29 9.63 -12.19 -0.20
CA GLN A 29 9.58 -10.83 -0.76
C GLN A 29 9.78 -9.76 0.31
N SER A 30 9.19 -9.94 1.48
CA SER A 30 9.36 -9.05 2.64
C SER A 30 10.82 -9.04 3.13
N LEU A 31 11.45 -10.22 3.22
CA LEU A 31 12.87 -10.36 3.56
C LEU A 31 13.78 -9.66 2.53
N LEU A 32 13.47 -9.79 1.24
CA LEU A 32 14.24 -9.14 0.18
C LEU A 32 14.14 -7.61 0.26
N LEU A 33 12.95 -7.06 0.53
CA LEU A 33 12.78 -5.62 0.76
C LEU A 33 13.57 -5.15 1.99
N PHE A 34 13.53 -5.93 3.08
CA PHE A 34 14.28 -5.62 4.29
C PHE A 34 15.81 -5.64 4.06
N LEU A 35 16.32 -6.63 3.33
CA LEU A 35 17.73 -6.70 2.96
C LEU A 35 18.14 -5.54 2.03
N HIS A 36 17.26 -5.10 1.14
CA HIS A 36 17.51 -3.95 0.28
C HIS A 36 17.60 -2.64 1.08
N GLU A 37 16.72 -2.42 2.06
CA GLU A 37 16.84 -1.27 2.97
C GLU A 37 18.09 -1.36 3.85
N TYR A 38 18.41 -2.53 4.38
CA TYR A 38 19.59 -2.74 5.21
C TYR A 38 20.90 -2.43 4.45
N THR A 39 21.01 -2.91 3.21
CA THR A 39 22.17 -2.61 2.36
C THR A 39 22.26 -1.14 1.98
N SER A 40 21.12 -0.48 1.74
CA SER A 40 21.08 0.98 1.52
C SER A 40 21.55 1.76 2.75
N PHE A 41 21.24 1.31 3.96
CA PHE A 41 21.67 1.96 5.20
C PHE A 41 23.17 1.73 5.47
N ALA A 42 23.66 0.52 5.25
CA ALA A 42 25.09 0.19 5.41
C ALA A 42 26.00 0.97 4.45
N ALA A 43 25.52 1.29 3.24
CA ALA A 43 26.26 2.09 2.26
C ALA A 43 26.38 3.58 2.65
N ALA A 44 25.54 4.07 3.56
CA ALA A 44 25.51 5.48 3.99
C ALA A 44 26.33 5.77 5.25
N ALA A 45 26.88 4.75 5.92
CA ALA A 45 27.74 4.95 7.08
C ALA A 45 29.15 5.37 6.61
N PRO A 46 29.62 6.59 6.92
CA PRO A 46 30.99 6.98 6.65
C PRO A 46 31.93 6.14 7.53
N TYR A 47 32.70 5.25 6.90
CA TYR A 47 33.83 4.59 7.55
C TYR A 47 34.85 5.67 7.95
N THR A 48 34.76 6.15 9.19
CA THR A 48 35.87 6.85 9.83
C THR A 48 36.91 5.79 10.19
N HIS A 49 37.76 5.49 9.21
CA HIS A 49 38.97 4.70 9.39
C HIS A 49 39.97 5.54 10.21
N SER A 50 39.80 5.57 11.53
CA SER A 50 40.86 6.01 12.44
C SER A 50 41.90 4.90 12.49
N GLN A 51 42.94 5.09 11.70
CA GLN A 51 44.15 4.30 11.70
C GLN A 51 44.96 4.66 12.94
N GLU A 52 44.76 3.93 14.04
CA GLU A 52 45.77 3.87 15.09
C GLU A 52 46.26 2.43 15.23
N HIS A 53 47.54 2.36 14.89
CA HIS A 53 48.51 1.28 14.99
C HIS A 53 48.57 0.81 16.44
N ASP A 54 48.36 -0.48 16.69
CA ASP A 54 49.15 -1.23 17.67
C ASP A 54 49.00 -2.72 17.41
N ASP A 55 50.16 -3.36 17.34
CA ASP A 55 50.40 -4.73 16.98
C ASP A 55 49.80 -5.70 18.02
N GLU A 56 48.70 -6.39 17.68
CA GLU A 56 48.41 -7.69 18.27
C GLU A 56 48.16 -8.73 17.19
N GLU A 57 49.09 -9.68 17.16
CA GLU A 57 49.18 -10.86 16.33
C GLU A 57 48.00 -11.81 16.62
N ILE A 58 46.82 -11.53 16.05
CA ILE A 58 45.69 -12.45 16.10
C ILE A 58 45.87 -13.48 14.98
N MET A 59 46.32 -14.66 15.39
CA MET A 59 46.41 -15.89 14.62
C MET A 59 45.04 -16.28 14.07
N LEU A 60 44.63 -15.70 12.94
CA LEU A 60 43.42 -16.09 12.22
C LEU A 60 43.66 -17.43 11.53
N THR A 61 43.21 -18.49 12.20
CA THR A 61 43.01 -19.82 11.66
C THR A 61 42.24 -19.72 10.34
N SER A 62 42.93 -20.02 9.25
CA SER A 62 42.36 -20.07 7.91
C SER A 62 41.30 -21.18 7.85
N ILE A 63 40.03 -20.81 7.95
CA ILE A 63 38.93 -21.70 7.61
C ILE A 63 38.84 -21.72 6.07
N VAL A 64 39.53 -22.69 5.49
CA VAL A 64 39.38 -23.07 4.09
C VAL A 64 38.01 -23.73 3.94
N ILE A 65 36.99 -22.94 3.60
CA ILE A 65 35.73 -23.49 3.11
C ILE A 65 36.00 -23.93 1.66
N GLN A 66 36.30 -25.22 1.48
CA GLN A 66 36.28 -25.85 0.16
C GLN A 66 34.87 -25.75 -0.41
N SER A 67 34.67 -24.76 -1.27
CA SER A 67 33.49 -24.66 -2.12
C SER A 67 33.54 -25.82 -3.11
N HIS A 68 32.79 -26.89 -2.81
CA HIS A 68 32.52 -27.93 -3.78
C HIS A 68 31.60 -27.35 -4.86
N ASP A 69 32.14 -27.13 -6.07
CA ASP A 69 31.35 -26.83 -7.26
C ASP A 69 30.28 -27.90 -7.50
N PRO A 70 28.97 -27.56 -7.45
CA PRO A 70 27.95 -28.48 -7.89
C PRO A 70 28.00 -28.56 -9.42
N LYS A 71 28.45 -29.72 -9.90
CA LYS A 71 28.38 -30.17 -11.29
C LYS A 71 27.01 -29.82 -11.90
N PRO A 72 26.94 -29.09 -13.03
CA PRO A 72 25.66 -28.76 -13.65
C PRO A 72 25.01 -30.04 -14.19
N ILE A 73 23.91 -30.45 -13.56
CA ILE A 73 22.99 -31.44 -14.13
C ILE A 73 22.24 -30.72 -15.25
N SER A 74 22.62 -31.04 -16.49
CA SER A 74 21.93 -30.62 -17.69
C SER A 74 20.56 -31.32 -17.76
N GLN A 75 19.56 -30.77 -17.07
CA GLN A 75 18.16 -31.13 -17.28
C GLN A 75 17.66 -30.44 -18.54
N GLN A 76 17.60 -31.20 -19.61
CA GLN A 76 17.00 -30.80 -20.88
C GLN A 76 15.47 -30.73 -20.68
N CYS A 77 14.95 -29.53 -20.45
CA CYS A 77 13.51 -29.30 -20.46
C CYS A 77 12.96 -29.57 -21.87
N PRO A 78 11.82 -30.28 -22.01
CA PRO A 78 11.12 -30.39 -23.28
C PRO A 78 10.67 -28.98 -23.72
N GLN A 79 11.03 -28.61 -24.95
CA GLN A 79 10.63 -27.33 -25.53
C GLN A 79 9.09 -27.26 -25.63
N PRO A 80 8.47 -26.14 -25.23
CA PRO A 80 7.06 -25.92 -25.47
C PRO A 80 6.82 -25.72 -26.97
N THR A 81 5.94 -26.55 -27.53
CA THR A 81 5.45 -26.41 -28.90
C THR A 81 4.78 -25.04 -29.06
N PRO A 82 5.14 -24.25 -30.09
CA PRO A 82 4.51 -22.94 -30.31
C PRO A 82 3.02 -23.11 -30.64
N PRO A 83 2.15 -22.22 -30.12
CA PRO A 83 0.73 -22.24 -30.47
C PRO A 83 0.56 -21.97 -31.96
N GLN A 84 -0.14 -22.87 -32.63
CA GLN A 84 -0.54 -22.70 -34.03
C GLN A 84 -1.41 -21.44 -34.16
N ALA A 85 -1.03 -20.58 -35.08
CA ALA A 85 -1.75 -19.37 -35.42
C ALA A 85 -3.18 -19.69 -35.90
N PRO A 86 -4.21 -18.98 -35.40
CA PRO A 86 -5.55 -19.08 -35.97
C PRO A 86 -5.54 -18.51 -37.39
N SER A 87 -5.93 -19.36 -38.34
CA SER A 87 -6.18 -19.04 -39.73
C SER A 87 -7.21 -17.90 -39.87
N THR A 88 -6.80 -16.82 -40.52
CA THR A 88 -7.65 -15.72 -40.98
C THR A 88 -8.72 -16.18 -41.96
N PRO A 89 -9.93 -15.59 -41.90
CA PRO A 89 -10.69 -15.35 -43.12
C PRO A 89 -11.09 -13.87 -43.31
N LYS A 90 -10.58 -13.31 -44.41
CA LYS A 90 -11.36 -12.63 -45.45
C LYS A 90 -11.99 -11.24 -45.15
N LYS A 91 -11.17 -10.22 -45.39
CA LYS A 91 -11.42 -8.99 -46.20
C LYS A 91 -12.89 -8.69 -46.59
N ARG A 92 -13.44 -7.61 -46.03
CA ARG A 92 -14.25 -6.57 -46.72
C ARG A 92 -14.06 -5.21 -46.05
N THR A 93 -13.66 -4.22 -46.85
CA THR A 93 -13.79 -2.77 -46.63
C THR A 93 -14.98 -2.27 -47.48
N PRO A 94 -15.35 -0.97 -47.49
CA PRO A 94 -15.16 0.14 -46.54
C PRO A 94 -16.53 0.78 -46.13
N ASP A 95 -16.59 1.60 -45.08
CA ASP A 95 -17.54 2.72 -45.06
C ASP A 95 -16.97 3.85 -44.17
N GLU A 96 -16.96 5.04 -44.76
CA GLU A 96 -16.43 6.29 -44.22
C GLU A 96 -17.55 6.95 -43.42
N GLY A 97 -17.26 7.35 -42.19
CA GLY A 97 -18.21 8.02 -41.31
C GLY A 97 -17.48 9.02 -40.43
N ASP A 98 -17.07 10.14 -41.05
CA ASP A 98 -16.69 11.36 -40.35
C ASP A 98 -17.89 11.85 -39.52
N SER A 99 -17.66 12.06 -38.24
CA SER A 99 -18.59 12.72 -37.33
C SER A 99 -17.78 13.52 -36.33
N ASP A 100 -17.35 14.70 -36.79
CA ASP A 100 -16.91 15.79 -35.93
C ASP A 100 -18.01 16.08 -34.91
N THR A 101 -17.71 15.94 -33.63
CA THR A 101 -18.54 16.52 -32.57
C THR A 101 -17.65 17.43 -31.74
N ASP A 102 -17.64 18.67 -32.20
CA ASP A 102 -17.29 19.85 -31.43
C ASP A 102 -18.24 19.95 -30.23
N CYS A 103 -17.69 19.95 -29.01
CA CYS A 103 -18.45 20.20 -27.80
C CYS A 103 -17.65 21.16 -26.92
N GLY A 104 -17.63 22.42 -27.37
CA GLY A 104 -17.43 23.57 -26.51
C GLY A 104 -18.68 23.83 -25.68
N SER A 105 -18.52 23.88 -24.37
CA SER A 105 -19.44 24.52 -23.41
C SER A 105 -18.57 24.87 -22.20
N GLU A 106 -18.01 26.06 -22.20
CA GLU A 106 -18.59 27.28 -21.60
C GLU A 106 -18.41 27.30 -20.08
N LEU A 107 -17.50 28.21 -19.70
CA LEU A 107 -17.17 28.63 -18.36
C LEU A 107 -18.46 29.06 -17.66
N SER A 108 -18.87 28.32 -16.64
CA SER A 108 -19.92 28.79 -15.73
C SER A 108 -19.27 29.60 -14.62
N ASP A 109 -19.50 30.91 -14.71
CA ASP A 109 -19.47 31.91 -13.64
C ASP A 109 -19.75 31.33 -12.26
N TRP A 110 -18.80 31.53 -11.33
CA TRP A 110 -19.06 31.39 -9.89
C TRP A 110 -18.73 32.68 -9.11
N GLU A 111 -18.67 33.82 -9.81
CA GLU A 111 -18.70 35.14 -9.18
C GLU A 111 -20.10 35.40 -8.60
N ASN A 112 -20.35 34.89 -7.40
CA ASN A 112 -21.42 35.40 -6.53
C ASN A 112 -20.96 35.31 -5.06
N TRP A 113 -20.03 36.19 -4.70
CA TRP A 113 -19.75 36.53 -3.31
C TRP A 113 -20.84 37.50 -2.86
N GLY A 114 -21.97 36.93 -2.42
CA GLY A 114 -23.03 37.65 -1.75
C GLY A 114 -22.48 38.30 -0.48
N ASP A 115 -22.31 39.61 -0.59
CA ASP A 115 -22.03 40.59 0.44
C ASP A 115 -23.34 40.88 1.18
N GLU A 116 -23.59 40.21 2.31
CA GLU A 116 -24.73 40.57 3.16
C GLU A 116 -24.34 40.47 4.65
N ASP A 117 -24.14 41.66 5.23
CA ASP A 117 -24.45 42.09 6.60
C ASP A 117 -23.65 41.53 7.79
N ILE A 118 -22.54 42.22 8.04
CA ILE A 118 -21.96 42.47 9.36
C ILE A 118 -23.05 43.10 10.26
N VAL A 119 -23.56 42.31 11.21
CA VAL A 119 -24.22 42.85 12.40
C VAL A 119 -23.17 42.99 13.51
N GLU A 120 -22.73 44.24 13.72
CA GLU A 120 -22.03 44.64 14.94
C GLU A 120 -23.02 44.58 16.12
N ASP A 121 -22.84 43.62 17.03
CA ASP A 121 -23.35 43.71 18.40
C ASP A 121 -22.24 43.30 19.37
N ASP A 122 -21.25 44.18 19.50
CA ASP A 122 -20.23 44.12 20.54
C ASP A 122 -20.70 44.97 21.73
N SER A 123 -21.77 44.51 22.38
CA SER A 123 -22.21 45.03 23.66
C SER A 123 -21.67 44.13 24.76
N CYS A 124 -20.45 44.42 25.21
CA CYS A 124 -19.85 43.81 26.38
C CYS A 124 -20.34 44.49 27.67
N PRO A 125 -21.12 43.83 28.57
CA PRO A 125 -21.12 44.18 29.97
C PRO A 125 -20.06 43.37 30.72
N ALA A 126 -19.20 44.11 31.42
CA ALA A 126 -18.15 43.61 32.27
C ALA A 126 -18.64 42.65 33.37
N ALA A 127 -17.78 41.67 33.66
CA ALA A 127 -17.53 41.03 34.95
C ALA A 127 -18.72 40.38 35.69
N ILE A 128 -18.79 39.04 35.61
CA ILE A 128 -19.23 38.23 36.75
C ILE A 128 -18.25 37.05 36.91
N ALA A 129 -17.90 36.83 38.17
CA ALA A 129 -16.88 35.95 38.71
C ALA A 129 -16.95 34.48 38.24
N SER A 130 -15.75 33.89 38.15
CA SER A 130 -15.40 32.56 38.63
C SER A 130 -16.49 31.48 38.54
N ALA A 131 -16.54 30.80 37.40
CA ALA A 131 -16.99 29.42 37.34
C ALA A 131 -15.91 28.66 36.58
N ASP A 132 -15.40 27.58 37.20
CA ASP A 132 -14.57 26.57 36.55
C ASP A 132 -15.06 26.33 35.12
N CYS A 133 -14.35 26.88 34.13
CA CYS A 133 -14.40 26.39 32.77
C CYS A 133 -13.68 25.04 32.80
N ARG A 134 -14.33 24.04 33.40
CA ARG A 134 -14.03 22.64 33.18
C ARG A 134 -14.17 22.48 31.68
N ALA A 135 -13.03 22.53 30.98
CA ALA A 135 -12.94 22.23 29.57
C ALA A 135 -13.68 20.91 29.38
N VAL A 136 -14.91 20.98 28.89
CA VAL A 136 -15.65 19.79 28.54
C VAL A 136 -14.84 19.27 27.37
N PRO A 137 -14.18 18.10 27.48
CA PRO A 137 -13.55 17.53 26.32
C PRO A 137 -14.69 17.29 25.35
N VAL A 138 -14.80 18.15 24.34
CA VAL A 138 -15.66 17.90 23.19
C VAL A 138 -15.01 16.68 22.55
N LYS A 139 -15.42 15.50 23.01
CA LYS A 139 -15.31 14.27 22.23
C LYS A 139 -16.24 14.51 21.06
N THR A 140 -15.72 15.19 20.05
CA THR A 140 -16.19 15.08 18.68
C THR A 140 -16.08 13.61 18.34
N SER A 141 -17.12 12.84 18.66
CA SER A 141 -17.29 11.44 18.29
C SER A 141 -17.70 11.35 16.82
N PHE A 142 -17.01 12.10 15.97
CA PHE A 142 -17.13 11.93 14.53
C PHE A 142 -16.29 10.72 14.19
N SER A 143 -16.96 9.62 13.86
CA SER A 143 -16.29 8.46 13.27
C SER A 143 -15.64 8.90 11.97
N LEU A 144 -14.35 8.65 11.82
CA LEU A 144 -13.62 9.01 10.62
C LEU A 144 -13.87 7.91 9.59
N THR A 145 -14.60 8.23 8.52
CA THR A 145 -14.82 7.25 7.45
C THR A 145 -13.79 7.44 6.36
N VAL A 146 -13.44 6.34 5.68
CA VAL A 146 -12.51 6.38 4.54
C VAL A 146 -13.04 7.27 3.44
N SER A 147 -14.35 7.27 3.22
CA SER A 147 -14.99 8.03 2.14
C SER A 147 -14.83 9.55 2.30
N ASP A 148 -14.75 10.04 3.54
CA ASP A 148 -14.57 11.47 3.83
C ASP A 148 -13.19 12.00 3.38
N TYR A 149 -12.21 11.10 3.25
CA TYR A 149 -10.82 11.44 2.93
C TYR A 149 -10.38 10.93 1.56
N LEU A 150 -11.26 10.32 0.77
CA LEU A 150 -10.93 9.97 -0.61
C LEU A 150 -11.14 11.19 -1.52
N CYS A 151 -10.12 11.57 -2.29
CA CYS A 151 -10.30 12.56 -3.36
C CYS A 151 -11.42 12.13 -4.31
N PRO A 152 -12.43 12.98 -4.56
CA PRO A 152 -13.52 12.68 -5.50
C PRO A 152 -13.01 12.55 -6.94
N CYS A 153 -11.85 13.14 -7.23
CA CYS A 153 -11.21 13.07 -8.54
C CYS A 153 -10.80 11.65 -8.97
N GLY A 154 -10.54 10.74 -8.01
CA GLY A 154 -10.13 9.35 -8.27
C GLY A 154 -8.79 9.16 -9.00
N GLN A 155 -8.15 10.24 -9.45
CA GLN A 155 -6.95 10.25 -10.31
C GLN A 155 -5.77 10.99 -9.67
N CYS A 156 -5.71 11.12 -8.34
CA CYS A 156 -4.55 11.69 -7.66
C CYS A 156 -3.26 10.95 -8.09
N PRO A 157 -2.18 11.66 -8.48
CA PRO A 157 -0.89 11.05 -8.79
C PRO A 157 -0.41 10.08 -7.69
N GLN A 158 -0.62 10.46 -6.44
CA GLN A 158 -0.27 9.65 -5.27
C GLN A 158 -1.03 8.31 -5.21
N TYR A 159 -2.27 8.25 -5.70
CA TYR A 159 -3.09 7.04 -5.69
C TYR A 159 -2.51 5.96 -6.61
N PHE A 160 -1.92 6.36 -7.75
CA PHE A 160 -1.22 5.44 -8.64
C PHE A 160 0.02 4.86 -7.98
N VAL A 161 0.80 5.69 -7.27
CA VAL A 161 1.98 5.23 -6.52
C VAL A 161 1.56 4.23 -5.44
N ILE A 162 0.51 4.52 -4.67
CA ILE A 162 -0.02 3.62 -3.64
C ILE A 162 -0.43 2.28 -4.26
N ARG A 163 -1.24 2.30 -5.32
CA ARG A 163 -1.71 1.07 -6.00
C ARG A 163 -0.56 0.24 -6.55
N ASP A 164 0.41 0.87 -7.21
CA ASP A 164 1.61 0.21 -7.72
C ASP A 164 2.40 -0.46 -6.59
N ARG A 165 2.65 0.26 -5.49
CA ARG A 165 3.39 -0.30 -4.34
C ARG A 165 2.64 -1.42 -3.65
N VAL A 166 1.34 -1.28 -3.41
CA VAL A 166 0.51 -2.34 -2.82
C VAL A 166 0.48 -3.58 -3.72
N SER A 167 0.47 -3.42 -5.05
CA SER A 167 0.49 -4.55 -5.99
C SER A 167 1.79 -5.35 -5.94
N LYS A 168 2.91 -4.69 -5.62
CA LYS A 168 4.25 -5.27 -5.47
C LYS A 168 4.49 -5.86 -4.08
N CYS A 169 3.71 -5.45 -3.08
CA CYS A 169 3.70 -6.06 -1.77
C CYS A 169 2.84 -7.34 -1.75
N CYS A 170 3.11 -8.22 -0.78
CA CYS A 170 2.37 -9.47 -0.65
C CYS A 170 0.95 -9.34 -0.08
N VAL A 171 0.27 -8.23 -0.30
CA VAL A 171 -1.08 -8.08 0.23
C VAL A 171 -1.98 -9.11 -0.47
N PRO A 172 -2.76 -9.92 0.28
CA PRO A 172 -3.67 -10.89 -0.31
C PRO A 172 -4.59 -10.20 -1.32
N PRO A 173 -4.85 -10.80 -2.50
CA PRO A 173 -5.72 -10.22 -3.52
C PRO A 173 -7.05 -9.63 -3.00
N PRO A 174 -7.81 -10.31 -2.11
CA PRO A 174 -9.08 -9.75 -1.61
C PRO A 174 -8.89 -8.51 -0.71
N SER A 175 -7.71 -8.33 -0.12
CA SER A 175 -7.40 -7.23 0.81
C SER A 175 -6.72 -6.05 0.13
N ARG A 176 -6.19 -6.21 -1.10
CA ARG A 176 -5.44 -5.17 -1.80
C ARG A 176 -6.22 -3.87 -1.96
N GLU A 177 -7.46 -3.96 -2.41
CA GLU A 177 -8.29 -2.77 -2.63
C GLU A 177 -8.60 -2.04 -1.32
N ALA A 178 -8.94 -2.78 -0.26
CA ALA A 178 -9.18 -2.20 1.06
C ALA A 178 -7.93 -1.52 1.62
N VAL A 179 -6.76 -2.15 1.49
CA VAL A 179 -5.47 -1.56 1.90
C VAL A 179 -5.16 -0.30 1.09
N CYS A 180 -5.37 -0.32 -0.23
CA CYS A 180 -5.23 0.86 -1.07
C CYS A 180 -6.12 2.00 -0.58
N ARG A 181 -7.41 1.74 -0.32
CA ARG A 181 -8.35 2.77 0.14
C ARG A 181 -7.97 3.37 1.48
N ILE A 182 -7.52 2.56 2.44
CA ILE A 182 -7.02 3.04 3.74
C ILE A 182 -5.82 3.98 3.57
N LEU A 183 -4.85 3.58 2.74
CA LEU A 183 -3.63 4.37 2.52
C LEU A 183 -3.91 5.66 1.73
N GLN A 184 -4.84 5.61 0.78
CA GLN A 184 -5.29 6.76 0.01
C GLN A 184 -6.01 7.78 0.90
N ALA A 185 -6.96 7.33 1.72
CA ALA A 185 -7.62 8.16 2.72
C ALA A 185 -6.61 8.76 3.70
N PHE A 186 -5.63 7.96 4.16
CA PHE A 186 -4.61 8.47 5.08
C PHE A 186 -3.73 9.54 4.45
N SER A 187 -3.33 9.39 3.18
CA SER A 187 -2.53 10.41 2.51
C SER A 187 -3.22 11.76 2.40
N THR A 188 -4.56 11.78 2.29
CA THR A 188 -5.35 13.02 2.30
C THR A 188 -5.58 13.52 3.73
N TYR A 189 -5.82 12.61 4.68
CA TYR A 189 -6.00 12.96 6.09
C TYR A 189 -4.76 13.60 6.71
N ASN A 190 -3.56 13.13 6.34
CA ASN A 190 -2.29 13.65 6.82
C ASN A 190 -1.35 13.91 5.64
N GLU A 191 -1.61 14.99 4.91
CA GLU A 191 -0.83 15.40 3.73
C GLU A 191 0.65 15.64 4.06
N ALA A 192 0.93 16.15 5.28
CA ALA A 192 2.29 16.45 5.72
C ALA A 192 3.16 15.18 5.83
N MET A 193 2.58 14.07 6.30
CA MET A 193 3.28 12.77 6.36
C MET A 193 3.26 12.04 5.01
N GLY A 194 2.13 12.14 4.30
CA GLY A 194 1.89 11.46 3.04
C GLY A 194 1.95 9.94 3.14
N PHE A 195 2.21 9.30 2.00
CA PHE A 195 2.31 7.83 1.89
C PHE A 195 3.76 7.37 2.03
N GLN A 196 3.99 6.36 2.87
CA GLN A 196 5.27 5.67 3.02
C GLN A 196 5.10 4.16 2.85
N SER A 197 6.08 3.48 2.24
CA SER A 197 5.95 2.05 1.91
C SER A 197 5.84 1.14 3.15
N ASN A 198 6.43 1.55 4.28
CA ASN A 198 6.32 0.86 5.57
C ASN A 198 4.89 0.87 6.16
N MET A 199 3.99 1.69 5.61
CA MET A 199 2.59 1.77 6.05
C MET A 199 1.72 0.62 5.51
N ILE A 200 2.10 -0.01 4.40
CA ILE A 200 1.36 -1.11 3.79
C ILE A 200 1.14 -2.27 4.78
N PRO A 201 2.18 -2.84 5.43
CA PRO A 201 1.97 -3.93 6.39
C PRO A 201 1.18 -3.48 7.63
N LYS A 202 1.31 -2.21 8.04
CA LYS A 202 0.53 -1.63 9.15
C LYS A 202 -0.97 -1.59 8.79
N ALA A 203 -1.32 -1.05 7.63
CA ALA A 203 -2.69 -0.99 7.13
C ALA A 203 -3.31 -2.39 6.97
N GLN A 204 -2.55 -3.35 6.42
CA GLN A 204 -2.99 -4.74 6.32
C GLN A 204 -3.27 -5.36 7.70
N LYS A 205 -2.40 -5.12 8.69
CA LYS A 205 -2.61 -5.60 10.07
C LYS A 205 -3.88 -5.01 10.69
N CYS A 206 -4.11 -3.71 10.52
CA CYS A 206 -5.34 -3.05 10.99
C CYS A 206 -6.58 -3.66 10.34
N LEU A 207 -6.56 -3.91 9.03
CA LEU A 207 -7.66 -4.54 8.31
C LEU A 207 -7.98 -5.95 8.84
N LEU A 208 -6.94 -6.75 9.15
CA LEU A 208 -7.12 -8.07 9.75
C LEU A 208 -7.71 -7.99 11.16
N GLN A 209 -7.22 -7.06 11.98
CA GLN A 209 -7.71 -6.86 13.34
C GLN A 209 -9.18 -6.43 13.37
N CYS A 210 -9.59 -5.60 12.41
CA CYS A 210 -10.96 -5.13 12.24
C CYS A 210 -11.82 -6.06 11.38
N ARG A 211 -11.39 -7.32 11.14
CA ARG A 211 -12.15 -8.35 10.40
C ARG A 211 -12.62 -7.90 9.01
N GLY A 212 -11.83 -7.05 8.35
CA GLY A 212 -12.13 -6.53 7.02
C GLY A 212 -12.99 -5.25 6.99
N ASP A 213 -13.41 -4.73 8.15
CA ASP A 213 -14.04 -3.41 8.24
C ASP A 213 -13.02 -2.31 7.92
N VAL A 214 -13.24 -1.61 6.80
CA VAL A 214 -12.27 -0.66 6.25
C VAL A 214 -12.25 0.65 7.06
N ASP A 215 -13.40 1.12 7.52
CA ASP A 215 -13.51 2.37 8.29
C ASP A 215 -12.92 2.18 9.70
N ALA A 216 -13.27 1.08 10.38
CA ALA A 216 -12.66 0.75 11.67
C ALA A 216 -11.15 0.48 11.56
N ALA A 217 -10.70 -0.12 10.46
CA ALA A 217 -9.27 -0.30 10.20
C ALA A 217 -8.55 1.02 9.94
N PHE A 218 -9.18 1.97 9.27
CA PHE A 218 -8.64 3.30 9.01
C PHE A 218 -8.45 4.09 10.31
N GLU A 219 -9.45 4.12 11.20
CA GLU A 219 -9.31 4.76 12.52
C GLU A 219 -8.18 4.14 13.34
N THR A 220 -8.13 2.81 13.39
CA THR A 220 -7.06 2.07 14.10
C THR A 220 -5.69 2.39 13.49
N PHE A 221 -5.62 2.50 12.17
CA PHE A 221 -4.38 2.81 11.44
C PHE A 221 -3.89 4.23 11.74
N ILE A 222 -4.77 5.23 11.76
CA ILE A 222 -4.43 6.60 12.16
C ILE A 222 -3.81 6.60 13.56
N GLY A 223 -4.48 5.96 14.52
CA GLY A 223 -3.98 5.88 15.90
C GLY A 223 -2.61 5.20 16.00
N LEU A 224 -2.36 4.17 15.19
CA LEU A 224 -1.07 3.47 15.16
C LEU A 224 0.06 4.31 14.54
N VAL A 225 -0.23 5.10 13.51
CA VAL A 225 0.77 5.90 12.80
C VAL A 225 1.09 7.19 13.54
N GLN A 226 0.11 7.82 14.20
CA GLN A 226 0.32 9.04 14.98
C GLN A 226 1.01 8.80 16.33
N ALA A 227 0.98 7.56 16.84
CA ALA A 227 1.64 7.17 18.08
C ALA A 227 3.13 6.78 17.89
N ALA A 228 3.63 6.78 16.66
CA ALA A 228 5.00 6.38 16.30
C ALA A 228 5.87 7.59 15.99
#